data_AF-A0A2V6PU60-F1
#
_entry.id   AF-A0A2V6PU60-F1
#
_cell.length_a   1.000
_cell.length_b   1.000
_cell.length_c   1.000
_cell.angle_alpha   90.00
_cell.angle_beta   90.00
_cell.angle_gamma   90.00
#
_symmetry.space_group_name_H-M   'P 1'
#
loop_
_entity.id
_entity.type
_entity.pdbx_description
1 polymer ?
#
loop_
_entity_poly.entity_id
_entity_poly.type
_entity_poly.pdbx_seq_one_letter_code
_entity_poly.pdbx_strand_id
1 'polypeptide(L)'
;MENHSYSQIIGSASAPYINSLAQQGALFTDSHAVTHPSEPNYLAFFSGSTQGLTDDSCPHTYSSANLASELIAAGLTFGGYSEDLPSVGSTVCTSGAYARKHNPWVNFTNVPSNANMPFTSFPSDPSLLPTVAIVVPNQNNDMHDGTIQQADTWLKQHIDPYLQWAWTHNSLLIVTWDEDDFTSVNRIPTIFVGPMVQPGQYGETINHYNVLRTLEDMYGLGHAGASATAAPITDIWVGSPGEDTTPPVPNPMTWASRPAATGSTTVAMTATTASDPSGVEYFFGCVAGTCHPSGWQASPTYTDTGLKAGATYTYQVKARDLSAGANETAWSTQASVTTPSMHVQGISLSTVNRGGGLKSGSAKVTIQDQRGKAVPGAIVTGQFTGSFNEVVSATTNSSGVALLVTVGQAPTSTFTFCVVDVTHPTLGYNAAANRKTCAKR
;
A
#
# COMPACT_ATOMS: atom_id res chain seq x y z
N MET A 1 -29.54 -11.36 19.42
CA MET A 1 -30.42 -12.50 19.76
C MET A 1 -30.12 -12.88 21.20
N GLU A 2 -31.01 -13.57 21.88
CA GLU A 2 -30.98 -13.70 23.35
C GLU A 2 -30.90 -15.15 23.82
N ASN A 3 -30.33 -15.34 25.02
CA ASN A 3 -30.56 -16.47 25.93
C ASN A 3 -30.42 -17.89 25.33
N HIS A 4 -29.46 -18.10 24.42
CA HIS A 4 -29.21 -19.43 23.87
C HIS A 4 -27.73 -19.72 23.68
N SER A 5 -27.31 -20.88 24.18
CA SER A 5 -25.98 -21.42 23.95
C SER A 5 -25.75 -21.77 22.48
N TYR A 6 -24.48 -21.77 22.09
CA TYR A 6 -24.02 -22.27 20.79
C TYR A 6 -24.68 -23.60 20.40
N SER A 7 -24.73 -24.56 21.34
CA SER A 7 -25.22 -25.92 21.09
C SER A 7 -26.73 -26.05 20.91
N GLN A 8 -27.52 -25.06 21.38
CA GLN A 8 -28.97 -25.03 21.19
C GLN A 8 -29.35 -24.54 19.78
N ILE A 9 -28.48 -23.75 19.15
CA ILE A 9 -28.73 -23.14 17.84
C ILE A 9 -28.04 -23.92 16.73
N ILE A 10 -26.73 -24.15 16.84
CA ILE A 10 -25.95 -24.80 15.78
C ILE A 10 -26.25 -26.30 15.74
N GLY A 11 -26.72 -26.78 14.60
CA GLY A 11 -27.21 -28.13 14.37
C GLY A 11 -28.70 -28.34 14.70
N SER A 12 -29.40 -27.32 15.22
CA SER A 12 -30.80 -27.43 15.60
C SER A 12 -31.74 -27.45 14.40
N ALA A 13 -32.66 -28.42 14.35
CA ALA A 13 -33.71 -28.48 13.34
C ALA A 13 -34.74 -27.34 13.45
N SER A 14 -34.78 -26.65 14.60
CA SER A 14 -35.62 -25.48 14.82
C SER A 14 -35.01 -24.18 14.27
N ALA A 15 -33.73 -24.19 13.86
CA ALA A 15 -33.01 -23.02 13.34
C ALA A 15 -32.47 -23.24 11.90
N PRO A 16 -33.31 -23.67 10.93
CA PRO A 16 -32.82 -24.03 9.60
C PRO A 16 -32.21 -22.85 8.83
N TYR A 17 -32.75 -21.63 8.95
CA TYR A 17 -32.20 -20.47 8.28
C TYR A 17 -30.86 -20.05 8.91
N ILE A 18 -30.76 -19.95 10.23
CA ILE A 18 -29.51 -19.63 10.94
C ILE A 18 -28.43 -20.65 10.61
N ASN A 19 -28.76 -21.95 10.60
CA ASN A 19 -27.80 -22.99 10.21
C ASN A 19 -27.41 -22.93 8.73
N SER A 20 -28.27 -22.41 7.85
CA SER A 20 -27.89 -22.10 6.47
C SER A 20 -26.91 -20.93 6.40
N LEU A 21 -27.02 -19.92 7.28
CA LEU A 21 -26.05 -18.82 7.38
C LEU A 21 -24.68 -19.34 7.82
N ALA A 22 -24.65 -20.21 8.82
CA ALA A 22 -23.43 -20.84 9.32
C ALA A 22 -22.71 -21.68 8.25
N GLN A 23 -23.43 -22.22 7.26
CA GLN A 23 -22.84 -22.93 6.12
C GLN A 23 -22.34 -21.99 5.01
N GLN A 24 -22.95 -20.82 4.87
CA GLN A 24 -22.63 -19.84 3.83
C GLN A 24 -21.53 -18.85 4.24
N GLY A 25 -21.24 -18.74 5.54
CA GLY A 25 -20.30 -17.76 6.09
C GLY A 25 -19.28 -18.36 7.05
N ALA A 26 -18.68 -17.50 7.84
CA ALA A 26 -17.75 -17.86 8.90
C ALA A 26 -18.52 -18.07 10.21
N LEU A 27 -18.48 -19.30 10.74
CA LEU A 27 -19.02 -19.67 12.04
C LEU A 27 -17.89 -19.70 13.07
N PHE A 28 -17.95 -18.82 14.06
CA PHE A 28 -17.02 -18.84 15.19
C PHE A 28 -17.49 -19.88 16.19
N THR A 29 -16.69 -20.92 16.34
CA THR A 29 -17.01 -22.03 17.21
C THR A 29 -16.68 -21.72 18.66
N ASP A 30 -15.75 -20.82 18.98
CA ASP A 30 -15.37 -20.48 20.36
C ASP A 30 -15.68 -19.01 20.70
N SER A 31 -16.86 -18.53 20.32
CA SER A 31 -17.34 -17.18 20.65
C SER A 31 -18.03 -17.15 22.02
N HIS A 32 -17.71 -16.15 22.83
CA HIS A 32 -18.22 -15.98 24.19
C HIS A 32 -18.82 -14.60 24.43
N ALA A 33 -19.93 -14.56 25.15
CA ALA A 33 -20.42 -13.35 25.76
C ALA A 33 -19.57 -12.97 26.99
N VAL A 34 -19.63 -11.70 27.38
CA VAL A 34 -18.70 -11.10 28.36
C VAL A 34 -19.14 -11.39 29.80
N THR A 35 -20.44 -11.36 30.06
CA THR A 35 -21.01 -11.55 31.41
C THR A 35 -22.47 -11.97 31.31
N HIS A 36 -23.15 -12.03 32.46
CA HIS A 36 -24.60 -11.94 32.56
C HIS A 36 -24.99 -10.73 33.42
N PRO A 37 -26.22 -10.18 33.30
CA PRO A 37 -27.28 -10.50 32.33
C PRO A 37 -27.09 -9.78 30.96
N SER A 38 -28.15 -9.69 30.14
CA SER A 38 -28.16 -9.13 28.78
C SER A 38 -27.53 -7.74 28.64
N GLU A 39 -27.99 -6.72 29.39
CA GLU A 39 -27.63 -5.32 29.13
C GLU A 39 -26.11 -5.04 29.15
N PRO A 40 -25.35 -5.55 30.13
CA PRO A 40 -23.89 -5.48 30.11
C PRO A 40 -23.24 -5.98 28.81
N ASN A 41 -23.78 -7.01 28.15
CA ASN A 41 -23.22 -7.54 26.90
C ASN A 41 -23.48 -6.62 25.71
N TYR A 42 -24.68 -6.03 25.62
CA TYR A 42 -24.97 -5.00 24.62
C TYR A 42 -24.07 -3.77 24.80
N LEU A 43 -23.85 -3.34 26.04
CA LEU A 43 -22.90 -2.26 26.35
C LEU A 43 -21.46 -2.65 25.99
N ALA A 44 -21.07 -3.89 26.25
CA ALA A 44 -19.75 -4.42 25.91
C ALA A 44 -19.50 -4.40 24.40
N PHE A 45 -20.45 -4.89 23.60
CA PHE A 45 -20.38 -4.83 22.14
C PHE A 45 -20.37 -3.39 21.61
N PHE A 46 -21.16 -2.49 22.19
CA PHE A 46 -21.35 -1.15 21.62
C PHE A 46 -20.27 -0.13 22.05
N SER A 47 -19.74 -0.25 23.26
CA SER A 47 -18.83 0.74 23.88
C SER A 47 -17.50 0.17 24.37
N GLY A 48 -17.27 -1.12 24.16
CA GLY A 48 -16.10 -1.81 24.67
C GLY A 48 -16.07 -1.91 26.20
N SER A 49 -17.20 -1.70 26.89
CA SER A 49 -17.26 -1.73 28.35
C SER A 49 -18.68 -2.07 28.79
N THR A 50 -18.82 -2.83 29.87
CA THR A 50 -20.12 -3.04 30.54
C THR A 50 -20.61 -1.80 31.27
N GLN A 51 -19.80 -0.71 31.27
CA GLN A 51 -20.02 0.52 32.04
C GLN A 51 -20.13 0.29 33.56
N GLY A 52 -19.66 -0.87 34.03
CA GLY A 52 -19.80 -1.30 35.43
C GLY A 52 -21.20 -1.79 35.79
N LEU A 53 -22.11 -1.90 34.82
CA LEU A 53 -23.44 -2.45 35.03
C LEU A 53 -23.37 -3.96 35.23
N THR A 54 -24.16 -4.47 36.17
CA THR A 54 -24.22 -5.90 36.54
C THR A 54 -25.65 -6.43 36.60
N ASP A 55 -26.62 -5.66 36.13
CA ASP A 55 -28.03 -5.99 36.07
C ASP A 55 -28.69 -5.40 34.79
N ASP A 56 -30.00 -5.59 34.64
CA ASP A 56 -30.82 -5.07 33.53
C ASP A 56 -31.64 -3.83 33.96
N SER A 57 -31.12 -3.00 34.87
CA SER A 57 -31.86 -1.83 35.35
C SER A 57 -32.03 -0.76 34.26
N CYS A 58 -33.10 0.05 34.35
CA CYS A 58 -33.37 1.08 33.36
C CYS A 58 -34.08 2.28 34.00
N PRO A 59 -33.72 3.53 33.64
CA PRO A 59 -32.78 3.92 32.57
C PRO A 59 -31.35 4.19 33.06
N HIS A 60 -30.40 4.13 32.12
CA HIS A 60 -29.00 4.55 32.29
C HIS A 60 -28.59 5.68 31.35
N THR A 61 -27.51 6.37 31.73
CA THR A 61 -26.92 7.47 30.96
C THR A 61 -25.40 7.43 31.04
N TYR A 62 -24.76 7.38 29.88
CA TYR A 62 -23.31 7.34 29.67
C TYR A 62 -22.89 8.36 28.62
N SER A 63 -21.59 8.58 28.49
CA SER A 63 -21.00 9.48 27.48
C SER A 63 -19.62 9.04 27.01
N SER A 64 -19.23 7.78 27.28
CA SER A 64 -17.94 7.27 26.81
C SER A 64 -17.94 7.09 25.29
N ALA A 65 -16.76 6.89 24.72
CA ALA A 65 -16.64 6.45 23.32
C ALA A 65 -17.45 5.16 23.10
N ASN A 66 -17.99 5.04 21.89
CA ASN A 66 -18.80 3.94 21.41
C ASN A 66 -18.83 3.95 19.88
N LEU A 67 -19.20 2.81 19.30
CA LEU A 67 -19.21 2.58 17.86
C LEU A 67 -19.92 3.71 17.08
N ALA A 68 -21.10 4.14 17.53
CA ALA A 68 -21.84 5.20 16.84
C ALA A 68 -21.12 6.55 16.91
N SER A 69 -20.61 6.93 18.09
CA SER A 69 -19.88 8.19 18.26
C SER A 69 -18.61 8.24 17.42
N GLU A 70 -17.92 7.10 17.27
CA GLU A 70 -16.69 6.99 16.47
C GLU A 70 -16.99 7.04 14.97
N LEU A 71 -18.02 6.32 14.51
CA LEU A 71 -18.51 6.43 13.13
C LEU A 71 -18.86 7.87 12.78
N ILE A 72 -19.65 8.54 13.63
CA ILE A 72 -20.05 9.93 13.41
C ILE A 72 -18.83 10.86 13.37
N ALA A 73 -17.86 10.67 14.25
CA ALA A 73 -16.63 11.45 14.25
C ALA A 73 -15.79 11.24 12.97
N ALA A 74 -15.86 10.06 12.36
CA ALA A 74 -15.24 9.75 11.06
C ALA A 74 -16.06 10.21 9.84
N GLY A 75 -17.22 10.86 10.04
CA GLY A 75 -18.11 11.29 8.96
C GLY A 75 -18.95 10.15 8.36
N LEU A 76 -19.06 9.02 9.05
CA LEU A 76 -19.87 7.86 8.70
C LEU A 76 -21.20 7.89 9.47
N THR A 77 -22.13 6.99 9.11
CA THR A 77 -23.49 6.98 9.67
C THR A 77 -23.79 5.73 10.48
N PHE A 78 -24.65 5.88 11.50
CA PHE A 78 -25.10 4.81 12.37
C PHE A 78 -26.62 4.86 12.54
N GLY A 79 -27.26 3.69 12.69
CA GLY A 79 -28.67 3.56 13.06
C GLY A 79 -28.98 2.25 13.78
N GLY A 80 -29.78 2.34 14.85
CA GLY A 80 -30.34 1.19 15.56
C GLY A 80 -31.82 1.03 15.23
N TYR A 81 -32.25 -0.19 14.90
CA TYR A 81 -33.61 -0.52 14.48
C TYR A 81 -34.19 -1.60 15.40
N SER A 82 -35.18 -1.23 16.21
CA SER A 82 -35.73 -2.13 17.23
C SER A 82 -37.20 -2.41 16.98
N GLU A 83 -37.58 -3.68 16.98
CA GLU A 83 -38.99 -4.08 16.85
C GLU A 83 -39.79 -3.61 18.08
N ASP A 84 -41.03 -3.18 17.86
CA ASP A 84 -41.94 -2.61 18.87
C ASP A 84 -41.49 -1.32 19.60
N LEU A 85 -40.37 -0.70 19.20
CA LEU A 85 -40.04 0.65 19.65
C LEU A 85 -41.19 1.60 19.25
N PRO A 86 -41.73 2.42 20.15
CA PRO A 86 -42.98 3.13 19.88
C PRO A 86 -42.81 4.32 18.91
N SER A 87 -41.62 4.93 18.86
CA SER A 87 -41.31 6.05 17.97
C SER A 87 -39.80 6.27 17.86
N VAL A 88 -39.37 6.94 16.79
CA VAL A 88 -37.99 7.42 16.64
C VAL A 88 -37.57 8.22 17.88
N GLY A 89 -36.39 7.92 18.42
CA GLY A 89 -35.82 8.59 19.59
C GLY A 89 -36.49 8.28 20.92
N SER A 90 -37.41 7.31 20.98
CA SER A 90 -38.04 6.92 22.23
C SER A 90 -37.02 6.39 23.24
N THR A 91 -37.18 6.77 24.51
CA THR A 91 -36.29 6.37 25.62
C THR A 91 -36.99 5.46 26.64
N VAL A 92 -38.21 4.99 26.33
CA VAL A 92 -38.98 4.09 27.20
C VAL A 92 -38.18 2.83 27.51
N CYS A 93 -38.31 2.32 28.73
CA CYS A 93 -37.65 1.06 29.10
C CYS A 93 -38.30 -0.14 28.40
N THR A 94 -39.63 -0.11 28.21
CA THR A 94 -40.39 -1.20 27.57
C THR A 94 -41.57 -0.66 26.76
N SER A 95 -41.99 -1.37 25.72
CA SER A 95 -43.19 -1.09 24.92
C SER A 95 -43.64 -2.35 24.19
N GLY A 96 -44.78 -2.95 24.57
CA GLY A 96 -45.12 -4.29 24.06
C GLY A 96 -44.01 -5.29 24.42
N ALA A 97 -43.42 -5.95 23.42
CA ALA A 97 -42.28 -6.86 23.60
C ALA A 97 -40.91 -6.18 23.41
N TYR A 98 -40.85 -4.88 23.13
CA TYR A 98 -39.59 -4.11 23.11
C TYR A 98 -39.02 -3.97 24.53
N ALA A 99 -37.69 -4.15 24.65
CA ALA A 99 -36.93 -3.91 25.87
C ALA A 99 -35.68 -3.06 25.58
N ARG A 100 -35.55 -1.91 26.26
CA ARG A 100 -34.40 -0.98 26.08
C ARG A 100 -33.06 -1.60 26.47
N LYS A 101 -33.04 -2.57 27.38
CA LYS A 101 -31.81 -3.28 27.78
C LYS A 101 -31.04 -3.89 26.60
N HIS A 102 -31.73 -4.21 25.50
CA HIS A 102 -31.11 -4.74 24.27
C HIS A 102 -30.63 -3.65 23.30
N ASN A 103 -30.73 -2.36 23.66
CA ASN A 103 -30.57 -1.21 22.76
C ASN A 103 -29.59 -0.18 23.37
N PRO A 104 -28.28 -0.47 23.34
CA PRO A 104 -27.30 0.23 24.16
C PRO A 104 -27.13 1.70 23.78
N TRP A 105 -27.28 2.05 22.50
CA TRP A 105 -27.10 3.43 22.01
C TRP A 105 -28.02 4.45 22.67
N VAL A 106 -29.19 4.04 23.16
CA VAL A 106 -30.15 4.92 23.86
C VAL A 106 -29.59 5.41 25.20
N ASN A 107 -28.62 4.68 25.78
CA ASN A 107 -27.97 5.05 27.03
C ASN A 107 -26.87 6.11 26.84
N PHE A 108 -26.50 6.51 25.62
CA PHE A 108 -25.34 7.37 25.39
C PHE A 108 -25.73 8.78 24.92
N THR A 109 -25.31 9.80 25.67
CA THR A 109 -25.62 11.22 25.36
C THR A 109 -24.90 11.77 24.13
N ASN A 110 -23.83 11.11 23.70
CA ASN A 110 -23.06 11.42 22.50
C ASN A 110 -23.54 10.64 21.26
N VAL A 111 -24.70 9.97 21.32
CA VAL A 111 -25.37 9.38 20.17
C VAL A 111 -26.63 10.18 19.85
N PRO A 112 -26.85 10.62 18.59
CA PRO A 112 -28.05 11.34 18.21
C PRO A 112 -29.33 10.53 18.47
N SER A 113 -30.34 11.15 19.08
CA SER A 113 -31.59 10.45 19.41
C SER A 113 -32.32 9.89 18.18
N ASN A 114 -32.19 10.53 17.02
CA ASN A 114 -32.76 10.06 15.77
C ASN A 114 -32.06 8.82 15.19
N ALA A 115 -30.93 8.37 15.77
CA ALA A 115 -30.34 7.08 15.44
C ALA A 115 -31.11 5.90 16.06
N ASN A 116 -31.98 6.14 17.06
CA ASN A 116 -32.83 5.12 17.64
C ASN A 116 -34.17 5.04 16.89
N MET A 117 -34.36 4.03 16.05
CA MET A 117 -35.49 3.93 15.14
C MET A 117 -36.33 2.67 15.41
N PRO A 118 -37.65 2.72 15.20
CA PRO A 118 -38.46 1.52 15.19
C PRO A 118 -38.12 0.67 13.97
N PHE A 119 -38.22 -0.66 14.09
CA PHE A 119 -37.95 -1.58 12.97
C PHE A 119 -38.86 -1.32 11.76
N THR A 120 -40.02 -0.71 11.94
CA THR A 120 -40.88 -0.23 10.85
C THR A 120 -40.21 0.84 9.97
N SER A 121 -39.12 1.44 10.42
CA SER A 121 -38.27 2.37 9.66
C SER A 121 -37.08 1.67 8.99
N PHE A 122 -36.89 0.36 9.17
CA PHE A 122 -35.88 -0.41 8.45
C PHE A 122 -36.25 -0.44 6.96
N PRO A 123 -35.39 0.11 6.08
CA PRO A 123 -35.77 0.33 4.69
C PRO A 123 -35.85 -0.99 3.92
N SER A 124 -36.82 -1.08 3.01
CA SER A 124 -36.89 -2.21 2.07
C SER A 124 -35.79 -2.17 1.01
N ASP A 125 -35.21 -0.99 0.76
CA ASP A 125 -34.02 -0.79 -0.08
C ASP A 125 -32.78 -0.73 0.82
N PRO A 126 -31.93 -1.78 0.83
CA PRO A 126 -30.72 -1.82 1.65
C PRO A 126 -29.73 -0.70 1.38
N SER A 127 -29.75 -0.07 0.20
CA SER A 127 -28.83 1.03 -0.14
C SER A 127 -29.08 2.31 0.68
N LEU A 128 -30.23 2.40 1.36
CA LEU A 128 -30.59 3.49 2.26
C LEU A 128 -30.12 3.27 3.71
N LEU A 129 -29.56 2.11 4.03
CA LEU A 129 -29.04 1.82 5.36
C LEU A 129 -27.83 2.71 5.69
N PRO A 130 -27.62 3.03 6.98
CA PRO A 130 -26.39 3.68 7.43
C PRO A 130 -25.16 2.78 7.22
N THR A 131 -23.96 3.36 7.37
CA THR A 131 -22.70 2.60 7.31
C THR A 131 -22.72 1.39 8.24
N VAL A 132 -23.21 1.57 9.47
CA VAL A 132 -23.50 0.46 10.39
C VAL A 132 -24.95 0.55 10.88
N ALA A 133 -25.70 -0.53 10.66
CA ALA A 133 -27.05 -0.72 11.16
C ALA A 133 -27.07 -1.87 12.18
N ILE A 134 -27.62 -1.64 13.36
CA ILE A 134 -27.89 -2.71 14.35
C ILE A 134 -29.40 -2.97 14.36
N VAL A 135 -29.82 -4.22 14.19
CA VAL A 135 -31.22 -4.64 14.25
C VAL A 135 -31.44 -5.48 15.51
N VAL A 136 -32.46 -5.14 16.28
CA VAL A 136 -32.83 -5.85 17.52
C VAL A 136 -34.31 -6.27 17.41
N PRO A 137 -34.61 -7.57 17.20
CA PRO A 137 -35.98 -8.07 17.28
C PRO A 137 -36.57 -7.87 18.67
N ASN A 138 -37.89 -8.00 18.82
CA ASN A 138 -38.52 -7.93 20.13
C ASN A 138 -38.27 -9.23 20.92
N GLN A 139 -38.62 -9.25 22.22
CA GLN A 139 -38.36 -10.40 23.10
C GLN A 139 -38.96 -11.74 22.61
N ASN A 140 -39.96 -11.73 21.72
CA ASN A 140 -40.47 -12.98 21.15
C ASN A 140 -39.61 -13.45 19.96
N ASN A 141 -39.11 -12.51 19.16
CA ASN A 141 -38.40 -12.79 17.92
C ASN A 141 -36.87 -12.81 18.08
N ASP A 142 -36.34 -12.36 19.22
CA ASP A 142 -34.92 -12.46 19.58
C ASP A 142 -34.58 -13.77 20.33
N MET A 143 -35.60 -14.57 20.67
CA MET A 143 -35.58 -15.84 21.43
C MET A 143 -35.59 -15.71 22.96
N HIS A 144 -35.75 -14.51 23.53
CA HIS A 144 -35.83 -14.34 24.99
C HIS A 144 -37.07 -15.02 25.60
N ASP A 145 -38.25 -14.70 25.05
CA ASP A 145 -39.56 -15.21 25.49
C ASP A 145 -40.22 -16.13 24.45
N GLY A 146 -39.70 -16.12 23.21
CA GLY A 146 -40.22 -16.89 22.09
C GLY A 146 -39.47 -18.19 21.81
N THR A 147 -39.75 -18.78 20.65
CA THR A 147 -39.10 -20.04 20.23
C THR A 147 -38.00 -19.79 19.22
N ILE A 148 -37.00 -20.69 19.19
CA ILE A 148 -35.95 -20.70 18.16
C ILE A 148 -36.55 -20.66 16.73
N GLN A 149 -37.62 -21.43 16.48
CA GLN A 149 -38.26 -21.48 15.15
C GLN A 149 -38.92 -20.16 14.76
N GLN A 150 -39.52 -19.46 15.72
CA GLN A 150 -40.12 -18.16 15.49
C GLN A 150 -39.06 -17.12 15.11
N ALA A 151 -37.98 -17.04 15.88
CA ALA A 151 -36.88 -16.14 15.60
C ALA A 151 -36.14 -16.48 14.29
N ASP A 152 -35.92 -17.75 13.99
CA ASP A 152 -35.36 -18.20 12.70
C ASP A 152 -36.23 -17.75 11.52
N THR A 153 -37.54 -17.90 11.65
CA THR A 153 -38.53 -17.44 10.65
C THR A 153 -38.50 -15.92 10.50
N TRP A 154 -38.42 -15.18 11.61
CA TRP A 154 -38.34 -13.72 11.61
C TRP A 154 -37.08 -13.24 10.89
N LEU A 155 -35.91 -13.79 11.24
CA LEU A 155 -34.64 -13.46 10.59
C LEU A 155 -34.69 -13.75 9.07
N LYS A 156 -35.26 -14.89 8.68
CA LYS A 156 -35.43 -15.21 7.26
C LYS A 156 -36.33 -14.22 6.54
N GLN A 157 -37.44 -13.80 7.14
CA GLN A 157 -38.39 -12.88 6.50
C GLN A 157 -37.85 -11.45 6.40
N HIS A 158 -37.13 -11.01 7.42
CA HIS A 158 -36.81 -9.60 7.59
C HIS A 158 -35.35 -9.25 7.26
N ILE A 159 -34.43 -10.20 7.39
CA ILE A 159 -32.98 -9.98 7.21
C ILE A 159 -32.42 -10.66 5.96
N ASP A 160 -32.98 -11.78 5.50
CA ASP A 160 -32.54 -12.42 4.24
C ASP A 160 -32.53 -11.45 3.05
N PRO A 161 -33.52 -10.54 2.85
CA PRO A 161 -33.45 -9.57 1.77
C PRO A 161 -32.18 -8.70 1.79
N TYR A 162 -31.69 -8.31 2.98
CA TYR A 162 -30.42 -7.61 3.12
C TYR A 162 -29.25 -8.51 2.72
N LEU A 163 -29.22 -9.76 3.20
CA LEU A 163 -28.15 -10.70 2.87
C LEU A 163 -28.07 -10.97 1.36
N GLN A 164 -29.21 -11.18 0.70
CA GLN A 164 -29.26 -11.40 -0.75
C GLN A 164 -28.69 -10.19 -1.52
N TRP A 165 -28.97 -8.97 -1.05
CA TRP A 165 -28.38 -7.75 -1.61
C TRP A 165 -26.87 -7.66 -1.33
N ALA A 166 -26.45 -8.01 -0.11
CA ALA A 166 -25.09 -7.86 0.38
C ALA A 166 -24.04 -8.59 -0.48
N TRP A 167 -24.39 -9.75 -1.05
CA TRP A 167 -23.54 -10.54 -1.94
C TRP A 167 -22.98 -9.78 -3.15
N THR A 168 -23.64 -8.70 -3.59
CA THR A 168 -23.21 -7.90 -4.75
C THR A 168 -22.82 -6.47 -4.40
N HIS A 169 -22.86 -6.10 -3.11
CA HIS A 169 -22.72 -4.71 -2.66
C HIS A 169 -21.67 -4.53 -1.55
N ASN A 170 -20.64 -5.38 -1.52
CA ASN A 170 -19.55 -5.31 -0.54
C ASN A 170 -20.06 -5.05 0.89
N SER A 171 -21.07 -5.80 1.30
CA SER A 171 -21.75 -5.60 2.59
C SER A 171 -21.73 -6.87 3.43
N LEU A 172 -21.78 -6.71 4.75
CA LEU A 172 -21.57 -7.78 5.73
C LEU A 172 -22.80 -7.91 6.63
N LEU A 173 -23.30 -9.14 6.79
CA LEU A 173 -24.24 -9.50 7.84
C LEU A 173 -23.50 -10.20 8.99
N ILE A 174 -23.70 -9.71 10.21
CA ILE A 174 -23.26 -10.38 11.44
C ILE A 174 -24.51 -10.77 12.23
N VAL A 175 -24.62 -12.06 12.60
CA VAL A 175 -25.68 -12.56 13.49
C VAL A 175 -25.01 -13.12 14.74
N THR A 176 -25.37 -12.59 15.91
CA THR A 176 -24.80 -12.98 17.20
C THR A 176 -25.82 -12.94 18.33
N TRP A 177 -25.49 -13.58 19.44
CA TRP A 177 -26.25 -13.57 20.69
C TRP A 177 -25.54 -12.72 21.72
N ASP A 178 -26.29 -12.13 22.64
CA ASP A 178 -25.76 -11.31 23.72
C ASP A 178 -25.19 -12.16 24.86
N GLU A 179 -25.85 -13.27 25.20
CA GLU A 179 -25.47 -14.26 26.22
C GLU A 179 -26.09 -15.66 25.98
N ASP A 180 -25.58 -16.67 26.70
CA ASP A 180 -26.18 -18.01 26.78
C ASP A 180 -27.25 -18.12 27.90
N ASP A 181 -27.82 -19.31 28.08
CA ASP A 181 -28.83 -19.60 29.11
C ASP A 181 -28.25 -20.01 30.49
N PHE A 182 -27.07 -19.50 30.85
CA PHE A 182 -26.28 -19.82 32.05
C PHE A 182 -25.66 -21.23 32.07
N THR A 183 -25.63 -21.95 30.95
CA THR A 183 -25.30 -23.39 30.94
C THR A 183 -23.95 -23.76 30.33
N SER A 184 -23.32 -22.89 29.53
CA SER A 184 -22.23 -23.28 28.62
C SER A 184 -21.03 -22.33 28.62
N VAL A 185 -20.64 -21.84 29.81
CA VAL A 185 -19.56 -20.83 29.98
C VAL A 185 -19.74 -19.61 29.07
N ASN A 186 -21.01 -19.24 28.86
CA ASN A 186 -21.42 -18.12 28.04
C ASN A 186 -20.99 -18.22 26.57
N ARG A 187 -20.89 -19.44 26.03
CA ARG A 187 -20.53 -19.71 24.64
C ARG A 187 -21.74 -19.48 23.72
N ILE A 188 -21.62 -18.49 22.85
CA ILE A 188 -22.70 -17.98 22.00
C ILE A 188 -22.45 -18.31 20.51
N PRO A 189 -23.51 -18.41 19.69
CA PRO A 189 -23.32 -18.42 18.24
C PRO A 189 -22.89 -17.04 17.74
N THR A 190 -21.92 -17.01 16.83
CA THR A 190 -21.55 -15.79 16.08
C THR A 190 -21.25 -16.19 14.65
N ILE A 191 -21.92 -15.56 13.69
CA ILE A 191 -21.86 -15.89 12.27
C ILE A 191 -21.65 -14.61 11.47
N PHE A 192 -20.63 -14.60 10.62
CA PHE A 192 -20.37 -13.53 9.65
C PHE A 192 -20.68 -14.03 8.25
N VAL A 193 -21.44 -13.29 7.45
CA VAL A 193 -21.83 -13.69 6.09
C VAL A 193 -21.76 -12.50 5.14
N GLY A 194 -21.09 -12.66 4.01
CA GLY A 194 -20.98 -11.63 2.96
C GLY A 194 -20.01 -12.07 1.87
N PRO A 195 -19.92 -11.32 0.75
CA PRO A 195 -19.05 -11.67 -0.38
C PRO A 195 -17.56 -11.61 -0.02
N MET A 196 -17.21 -10.88 1.03
CA MET A 196 -15.86 -10.78 1.57
C MET A 196 -15.56 -11.86 2.62
N VAL A 197 -16.47 -12.77 2.95
CA VAL A 197 -16.26 -13.76 4.03
C VAL A 197 -15.96 -15.13 3.44
N GLN A 198 -14.86 -15.73 3.88
CA GLN A 198 -14.44 -17.08 3.54
C GLN A 198 -15.28 -18.07 4.38
N PRO A 199 -16.15 -18.88 3.76
CA PRO A 199 -17.00 -19.80 4.50
C PRO A 199 -16.18 -20.86 5.24
N GLY A 200 -16.55 -21.14 6.48
CA GLY A 200 -15.78 -22.07 7.31
C GLY A 200 -16.19 -22.06 8.78
N GLN A 201 -15.54 -22.94 9.54
CA GLN A 201 -15.61 -22.95 10.99
C GLN A 201 -14.28 -22.48 11.54
N TYR A 202 -14.34 -21.53 12.47
CA TYR A 202 -13.19 -20.83 13.01
C TYR A 202 -13.14 -21.08 14.53
N GLY A 203 -11.97 -21.48 15.01
CA GLY A 203 -11.78 -22.10 16.33
C GLY A 203 -11.17 -21.17 17.38
N GLU A 204 -10.82 -19.96 16.98
CA GLU A 204 -10.24 -18.95 17.85
C GLU A 204 -11.27 -18.40 18.84
N THR A 205 -10.79 -18.15 20.05
CA THR A 205 -11.60 -17.59 21.13
C THR A 205 -11.86 -16.11 20.86
N ILE A 206 -13.13 -15.73 20.72
CA ILE A 206 -13.55 -14.34 20.54
C ILE A 206 -14.65 -13.96 21.53
N ASN A 207 -14.88 -12.66 21.70
CA ASN A 207 -16.04 -12.12 22.41
C ASN A 207 -16.55 -10.81 21.76
N HIS A 208 -17.52 -10.17 22.41
CA HIS A 208 -18.10 -8.89 21.96
C HIS A 208 -17.07 -7.80 21.66
N TYR A 209 -15.95 -7.75 22.39
CA TYR A 209 -14.88 -6.78 22.16
C TYR A 209 -14.08 -7.07 20.88
N ASN A 210 -13.89 -8.34 20.52
CA ASN A 210 -13.25 -8.71 19.26
C ASN A 210 -14.13 -8.31 18.06
N VAL A 211 -15.45 -8.50 18.17
CA VAL A 211 -16.41 -8.09 17.13
C VAL A 211 -16.42 -6.57 16.99
N LEU A 212 -16.49 -5.83 18.10
CA LEU A 212 -16.39 -4.37 18.09
C LEU A 212 -15.09 -3.89 17.46
N ARG A 213 -13.95 -4.44 17.92
CA ARG A 213 -12.62 -4.11 17.38
C ARG A 213 -12.54 -4.33 15.87
N THR A 214 -13.15 -5.40 15.38
CA THR A 214 -13.20 -5.71 13.94
C THR A 214 -13.97 -4.64 13.17
N LEU A 215 -15.12 -4.19 13.66
CA LEU A 215 -15.91 -3.12 13.04
C LEU A 215 -15.17 -1.77 13.07
N GLU A 216 -14.50 -1.47 14.18
CA GLU A 216 -13.69 -0.27 14.30
C GLU A 216 -12.53 -0.25 13.28
N ASP A 217 -11.79 -1.36 13.16
CA ASP A 217 -10.69 -1.48 12.20
C ASP A 217 -11.17 -1.41 10.74
N MET A 218 -12.33 -1.99 10.41
CA MET A 218 -12.92 -1.91 9.06
C MET A 218 -13.12 -0.48 8.56
N TYR A 219 -13.44 0.45 9.46
CA TYR A 219 -13.75 1.83 9.13
C TYR A 219 -12.65 2.81 9.59
N GLY A 220 -11.51 2.31 10.08
CA GLY A 220 -10.40 3.14 10.54
C GLY A 220 -10.77 4.03 11.73
N LEU A 221 -11.62 3.52 12.63
CA LEU A 221 -12.11 4.25 13.79
C LEU A 221 -11.10 4.24 14.94
N GLY A 222 -11.44 4.96 16.01
CA GLY A 222 -10.82 4.72 17.32
C GLY A 222 -11.17 3.34 17.86
N HIS A 223 -10.59 2.98 19.01
CA HIS A 223 -10.93 1.74 19.71
C HIS A 223 -11.54 2.05 21.06
N ALA A 224 -12.86 1.84 21.20
CA ALA A 224 -13.59 2.13 22.42
C ALA A 224 -13.34 1.09 23.52
N GLY A 225 -13.01 1.56 24.73
CA GLY A 225 -12.90 0.70 25.90
C GLY A 225 -11.94 -0.48 25.72
N ALA A 226 -12.42 -1.69 26.01
CA ALA A 226 -11.65 -2.93 25.93
C ALA A 226 -11.34 -3.39 24.50
N SER A 227 -12.02 -2.84 23.46
CA SER A 227 -11.70 -3.17 22.06
C SER A 227 -10.27 -2.73 21.69
N ALA A 228 -9.74 -1.69 22.35
CA ALA A 228 -8.37 -1.19 22.18
C ALA A 228 -7.30 -2.26 22.44
N THR A 229 -7.60 -3.23 23.30
CA THR A 229 -6.71 -4.34 23.64
C THR A 229 -7.16 -5.69 23.08
N ALA A 230 -8.35 -5.76 22.50
CA ALA A 230 -8.83 -6.96 21.82
C ALA A 230 -8.12 -7.12 20.47
N ALA A 231 -7.98 -8.36 20.00
CA ALA A 231 -7.51 -8.64 18.65
C ALA A 231 -8.69 -8.54 17.65
N PRO A 232 -8.53 -7.89 16.49
CA PRO A 232 -9.52 -7.97 15.43
C PRO A 232 -9.56 -9.39 14.84
N ILE A 233 -10.69 -9.73 14.21
CA ILE A 233 -10.83 -10.94 13.41
C ILE A 233 -10.23 -10.68 12.02
N THR A 234 -9.25 -11.49 11.60
CA THR A 234 -8.45 -11.22 10.38
C THR A 234 -8.43 -12.35 9.35
N ASP A 235 -8.78 -13.57 9.76
CA ASP A 235 -8.59 -14.80 9.00
C ASP A 235 -9.85 -15.30 8.27
N ILE A 236 -11.00 -14.64 8.48
CA ILE A 236 -12.26 -15.01 7.83
C ILE A 236 -12.50 -14.31 6.49
N TRP A 237 -11.62 -13.44 6.00
CA TRP A 237 -11.95 -12.59 4.83
C TRP A 237 -11.46 -13.21 3.50
N VAL A 238 -12.31 -13.29 2.47
CA VAL A 238 -11.91 -13.65 1.09
C VAL A 238 -10.97 -12.58 0.58
N GLY A 239 -9.71 -12.97 0.31
CA GLY A 239 -8.69 -11.99 -0.04
C GLY A 239 -8.27 -11.10 1.14
N SER A 240 -8.62 -11.46 2.39
CA SER A 240 -7.69 -11.15 3.49
C SER A 240 -6.35 -11.74 3.09
N PRO A 241 -5.23 -11.06 3.38
CA PRO A 241 -3.93 -11.69 3.28
C PRO A 241 -3.83 -12.74 4.40
N GLY A 242 -4.51 -13.88 4.23
CA GLY A 242 -3.84 -15.13 4.57
C GLY A 242 -2.60 -15.12 3.70
N GLU A 243 -1.48 -14.76 4.32
CA GLU A 243 -0.20 -14.37 3.71
C GLU A 243 -0.23 -14.55 2.19
N ASP A 244 -0.47 -13.47 1.45
CA ASP A 244 0.01 -13.47 0.08
C ASP A 244 1.49 -13.87 0.20
N THR A 245 1.80 -15.06 -0.30
CA THR A 245 3.10 -15.73 -0.24
C THR A 245 3.69 -15.86 -1.64
N THR A 246 2.95 -15.38 -2.64
CA THR A 246 3.31 -15.53 -4.04
C THR A 246 3.90 -14.23 -4.54
N PRO A 247 5.14 -14.23 -5.05
CA PRO A 247 5.69 -13.04 -5.68
C PRO A 247 4.90 -12.60 -6.92
N PRO A 248 4.98 -11.30 -7.29
CA PRO A 248 4.41 -10.81 -8.53
C PRO A 248 4.86 -11.59 -9.77
N VAL A 249 4.02 -11.60 -10.81
CA VAL A 249 4.34 -12.25 -12.10
C VAL A 249 4.73 -11.17 -13.12
N PRO A 250 5.84 -11.32 -13.90
CA PRO A 250 6.66 -12.51 -14.05
C PRO A 250 7.71 -12.71 -12.96
N ASN A 251 7.95 -13.98 -12.61
CA ASN A 251 9.02 -14.42 -11.71
C ASN A 251 9.84 -15.53 -12.39
N PRO A 252 11.12 -15.30 -12.78
CA PRO A 252 11.92 -14.10 -12.54
C PRO A 252 11.45 -12.89 -13.35
N MET A 253 11.80 -11.70 -12.86
CA MET A 253 11.52 -10.46 -13.59
C MET A 253 12.23 -10.38 -14.94
N THR A 254 11.69 -9.57 -15.85
CA THR A 254 12.23 -9.39 -17.21
C THR A 254 12.31 -7.92 -17.61
N TRP A 255 13.05 -7.62 -18.68
CA TRP A 255 13.23 -6.27 -19.21
C TRP A 255 12.26 -6.01 -20.37
N ALA A 256 11.45 -4.96 -20.28
CA ALA A 256 10.77 -4.39 -21.43
C ALA A 256 11.76 -3.58 -22.30
N SER A 257 12.66 -2.83 -21.64
CA SER A 257 13.77 -2.14 -22.27
C SER A 257 15.03 -2.34 -21.42
N ARG A 258 16.05 -2.98 -22.01
CA ARG A 258 17.36 -3.16 -21.35
C ARG A 258 18.02 -1.79 -21.09
N PRO A 259 18.90 -1.68 -20.08
CA PRO A 259 19.67 -0.47 -19.83
C PRO A 259 20.33 0.09 -21.10
N ALA A 260 20.02 1.34 -21.38
CA ALA A 260 20.54 2.08 -22.52
C ALA A 260 21.06 3.45 -22.07
N ALA A 261 22.23 3.83 -22.56
CA ALA A 261 22.80 5.14 -22.25
C ALA A 261 22.01 6.21 -23.02
N THR A 262 21.40 7.12 -22.30
CA THR A 262 20.69 8.28 -22.85
C THR A 262 21.56 9.53 -22.86
N GLY A 263 22.71 9.48 -22.17
CA GLY A 263 23.77 10.49 -22.19
C GLY A 263 25.10 9.91 -21.72
N SER A 264 26.14 10.74 -21.69
CA SER A 264 27.48 10.33 -21.21
C SER A 264 27.53 10.07 -19.69
N THR A 265 26.51 10.52 -18.96
CA THR A 265 26.39 10.37 -17.50
C THR A 265 25.03 9.82 -17.08
N THR A 266 24.23 9.31 -18.03
CA THR A 266 22.84 8.89 -17.80
C THR A 266 22.51 7.58 -18.50
N VAL A 267 21.84 6.68 -17.78
CA VAL A 267 21.32 5.41 -18.28
C VAL A 267 19.84 5.30 -17.92
N ALA A 268 19.00 4.86 -18.85
CA ALA A 268 17.58 4.58 -18.61
C ALA A 268 17.25 3.11 -18.91
N MET A 269 16.31 2.55 -18.16
CA MET A 269 15.86 1.16 -18.28
C MET A 269 14.40 1.00 -17.85
N THR A 270 13.74 -0.02 -18.39
CA THR A 270 12.33 -0.32 -18.10
C THR A 270 12.13 -1.82 -17.89
N ALA A 271 11.56 -2.19 -16.74
CA ALA A 271 11.13 -3.55 -16.45
C ALA A 271 9.85 -3.88 -17.22
N THR A 272 9.61 -5.16 -17.49
CA THR A 272 8.28 -5.62 -17.90
C THR A 272 7.29 -5.30 -16.77
N THR A 273 6.07 -4.86 -17.12
CA THR A 273 5.02 -4.64 -16.12
C THR A 273 4.69 -5.95 -15.43
N ALA A 274 4.88 -5.98 -14.11
CA ALA A 274 4.47 -7.09 -13.26
C ALA A 274 3.06 -6.87 -12.71
N SER A 275 2.38 -7.97 -12.41
CA SER A 275 1.01 -7.98 -11.89
C SER A 275 0.96 -8.81 -10.62
N ASP A 276 0.20 -8.30 -9.65
CA ASP A 276 -0.09 -8.95 -8.38
C ASP A 276 -1.40 -8.40 -7.80
N PRO A 277 -2.29 -9.21 -7.19
CA PRO A 277 -3.51 -8.74 -6.56
C PRO A 277 -3.30 -7.68 -5.47
N SER A 278 -2.17 -7.76 -4.75
CA SER A 278 -1.82 -6.85 -3.67
C SER A 278 -1.23 -5.52 -4.17
N GLY A 279 -0.93 -5.39 -5.47
CA GLY A 279 -0.18 -4.27 -6.05
C GLY A 279 1.32 -4.53 -6.09
N VAL A 280 2.09 -3.71 -6.83
CA VAL A 280 3.48 -4.03 -7.18
C VAL A 280 4.42 -2.82 -7.06
N GLU A 281 5.63 -3.06 -6.54
CA GLU A 281 6.78 -2.16 -6.63
C GLU A 281 7.98 -2.82 -7.31
N TYR A 282 8.88 -2.00 -7.86
CA TYR A 282 10.06 -2.42 -8.61
C TYR A 282 11.34 -1.93 -7.92
N PHE A 283 12.39 -2.74 -7.99
CA PHE A 283 13.74 -2.38 -7.52
C PHE A 283 14.77 -2.68 -8.60
N PHE A 284 15.44 -1.64 -9.08
CA PHE A 284 16.57 -1.74 -10.01
C PHE A 284 17.87 -1.77 -9.22
N GLY A 285 18.55 -2.91 -9.24
CA GLY A 285 19.81 -3.13 -8.53
C GLY A 285 21.01 -2.82 -9.40
N CYS A 286 21.98 -2.11 -8.82
CA CYS A 286 23.32 -1.97 -9.37
C CYS A 286 24.17 -3.20 -9.00
N VAL A 287 24.63 -3.95 -10.01
CA VAL A 287 25.45 -5.16 -9.83
C VAL A 287 26.93 -4.85 -9.94
N ALA A 288 27.30 -4.03 -10.93
CA ALA A 288 28.68 -3.70 -11.22
C ALA A 288 28.80 -2.32 -11.86
N GLY A 289 29.96 -1.70 -11.64
CA GLY A 289 30.15 -0.27 -11.87
C GLY A 289 29.71 0.54 -10.65
N THR A 290 30.09 1.82 -10.60
CA THR A 290 29.64 2.73 -9.55
C THR A 290 28.25 3.30 -9.89
N CYS A 291 27.31 2.44 -10.31
CA CYS A 291 25.92 2.80 -10.56
C CYS A 291 25.15 2.95 -9.23
N HIS A 292 23.93 3.47 -9.32
CA HIS A 292 23.06 3.68 -8.16
C HIS A 292 21.85 2.73 -8.23
N PRO A 293 21.42 2.12 -7.11
CA PRO A 293 20.14 1.42 -7.07
C PRO A 293 18.97 2.41 -6.99
N SER A 294 17.79 2.02 -7.50
CA SER A 294 16.61 2.90 -7.50
C SER A 294 15.94 3.07 -6.14
N GLY A 295 16.11 2.11 -5.22
CA GLY A 295 15.13 1.89 -4.15
C GLY A 295 13.84 1.25 -4.68
N TRP A 296 12.88 0.98 -3.80
CA TRP A 296 11.56 0.51 -4.20
C TRP A 296 10.75 1.67 -4.77
N GLN A 297 10.08 1.44 -5.90
CA GLN A 297 9.26 2.44 -6.56
C GLN A 297 8.10 1.79 -7.32
N ALA A 298 6.95 2.47 -7.40
CA ALA A 298 5.82 2.00 -8.19
C ALA A 298 6.08 2.01 -9.71
N SER A 299 6.98 2.87 -10.19
CA SER A 299 7.29 3.00 -11.61
C SER A 299 8.13 1.82 -12.12
N PRO A 300 7.76 1.17 -13.24
CA PRO A 300 8.59 0.16 -13.89
C PRO A 300 9.75 0.76 -14.68
N THR A 301 10.00 2.08 -14.60
CA THR A 301 11.08 2.77 -15.31
C THR A 301 12.03 3.45 -14.32
N TYR A 302 13.33 3.29 -14.55
CA TYR A 302 14.39 3.90 -13.77
C TYR A 302 15.39 4.64 -14.67
N THR A 303 15.84 5.80 -14.20
CA THR A 303 16.90 6.59 -14.84
C THR A 303 18.00 6.85 -13.82
N ASP A 304 19.18 6.29 -14.07
CA ASP A 304 20.38 6.47 -13.27
C ASP A 304 21.20 7.64 -13.86
N THR A 305 21.58 8.60 -13.02
CA THR A 305 22.26 9.84 -13.41
C THR A 305 23.55 10.04 -12.60
N GLY A 306 24.42 10.96 -13.03
CA GLY A 306 25.68 11.22 -12.34
C GLY A 306 26.75 10.15 -12.58
N LEU A 307 26.59 9.36 -13.64
CA LEU A 307 27.51 8.31 -14.03
C LEU A 307 28.79 8.87 -14.66
N LYS A 308 29.89 8.14 -14.57
CA LYS A 308 31.14 8.43 -15.28
C LYS A 308 31.02 8.04 -16.76
N ALA A 309 31.56 8.87 -17.64
CA ALA A 309 31.63 8.62 -19.08
C ALA A 309 32.62 7.50 -19.42
N GLY A 310 32.24 6.60 -20.33
CA GLY A 310 33.10 5.52 -20.83
C GLY A 310 33.21 4.33 -19.87
N ALA A 311 32.48 4.35 -18.76
CA ALA A 311 32.40 3.25 -17.82
C ALA A 311 31.24 2.32 -18.19
N THR A 312 31.39 1.05 -17.84
CA THR A 312 30.35 0.03 -18.02
C THR A 312 29.62 -0.19 -16.70
N TYR A 313 28.30 -0.24 -16.77
CA TYR A 313 27.39 -0.45 -15.65
C TYR A 313 26.54 -1.68 -15.92
N THR A 314 26.29 -2.46 -14.88
CA THR A 314 25.49 -3.69 -14.94
C THR A 314 24.32 -3.58 -13.98
N TYR A 315 23.10 -3.81 -14.48
CA TYR A 315 21.86 -3.72 -13.73
C TYR A 315 21.09 -5.04 -13.76
N GLN A 316 20.24 -5.23 -12.76
CA GLN A 316 19.20 -6.24 -12.68
C GLN A 316 17.93 -5.61 -12.08
N VAL A 317 16.76 -6.22 -12.28
CA VAL A 317 15.50 -5.75 -11.67
C VAL A 317 14.75 -6.90 -11.02
N LYS A 318 14.11 -6.63 -9.88
CA LYS A 318 13.12 -7.49 -9.23
C LYS A 318 11.88 -6.67 -8.88
N ALA A 319 10.76 -7.33 -8.66
CA ALA A 319 9.53 -6.73 -8.16
C ALA A 319 9.15 -7.35 -6.80
N ARG A 320 8.32 -6.65 -6.04
CA ARG A 320 7.65 -7.17 -4.85
C ARG A 320 6.18 -6.79 -4.86
N ASP A 321 5.37 -7.58 -4.19
CA ASP A 321 4.00 -7.20 -3.88
C ASP A 321 3.94 -6.19 -2.72
N LEU A 322 2.76 -5.60 -2.49
CA LEU A 322 2.49 -4.70 -1.36
C LEU A 322 1.76 -5.43 -0.20
N SER A 323 1.80 -6.76 -0.17
CA SER A 323 1.28 -7.52 0.96
C SER A 323 2.18 -7.37 2.19
N ALA A 324 1.73 -7.87 3.35
CA ALA A 324 2.55 -7.93 4.56
C ALA A 324 3.82 -8.77 4.39
N GLY A 325 3.79 -9.79 3.52
CA GLY A 325 4.94 -10.65 3.20
C GLY A 325 5.96 -9.99 2.27
N ALA A 326 5.56 -8.96 1.53
CA ALA A 326 6.38 -8.24 0.55
C ALA A 326 7.16 -9.22 -0.35
N ASN A 327 6.47 -10.22 -0.91
CA ASN A 327 7.14 -11.33 -1.58
C ASN A 327 7.84 -10.83 -2.84
N GLU A 328 9.10 -11.19 -2.97
CA GLU A 328 9.94 -10.70 -4.04
C GLU A 328 10.08 -11.73 -5.15
N THR A 329 10.03 -11.27 -6.39
CA THR A 329 10.42 -12.08 -7.55
C THR A 329 11.92 -12.38 -7.50
N ALA A 330 12.36 -13.46 -8.15
CA ALA A 330 13.76 -13.61 -8.52
C ALA A 330 14.21 -12.48 -9.48
N TRP A 331 15.48 -12.11 -9.37
CA TRP A 331 16.10 -11.09 -10.23
C TRP A 331 16.01 -11.44 -11.71
N SER A 332 15.87 -10.41 -12.54
CA SER A 332 16.03 -10.52 -13.98
C SER A 332 17.46 -10.89 -14.39
N THR A 333 17.62 -11.36 -15.62
CA THR A 333 18.96 -11.50 -16.20
C THR A 333 19.70 -10.17 -16.19
N GLN A 334 20.97 -10.19 -15.79
CA GLN A 334 21.80 -8.99 -15.77
C GLN A 334 21.92 -8.39 -17.18
N ALA A 335 21.95 -7.06 -17.23
CA ALA A 335 22.13 -6.31 -18.47
C ALA A 335 23.15 -5.21 -18.25
N SER A 336 24.09 -5.07 -19.19
CA SER A 336 25.20 -4.12 -19.10
C SER A 336 25.13 -3.06 -20.19
N VAL A 337 25.60 -1.86 -19.87
CA VAL A 337 25.67 -0.73 -20.80
C VAL A 337 26.91 0.10 -20.52
N THR A 338 27.57 0.59 -21.58
CA THR A 338 28.71 1.51 -21.48
C THR A 338 28.26 2.91 -21.86
N THR A 339 28.48 3.89 -20.98
CA THR A 339 28.17 5.29 -21.30
C THR A 339 29.09 5.81 -22.40
N PRO A 340 28.60 6.65 -23.32
CA PRO A 340 29.38 7.16 -24.43
C PRO A 340 30.49 8.12 -23.95
N SER A 341 31.69 7.98 -24.52
CA SER A 341 32.83 8.82 -24.16
C SER A 341 33.74 9.13 -25.34
N MET A 342 34.60 10.10 -25.13
CA MET A 342 35.70 10.44 -26.02
C MET A 342 37.00 10.62 -25.23
N HIS A 343 38.13 10.47 -25.91
CA HIS A 343 39.46 10.61 -25.33
C HIS A 343 40.45 11.21 -26.33
N VAL A 344 41.57 11.69 -25.81
CA VAL A 344 42.68 12.17 -26.63
C VAL A 344 43.44 10.96 -27.17
N GLN A 345 43.35 10.77 -28.48
CA GLN A 345 44.06 9.71 -29.19
C GLN A 345 45.51 10.07 -29.49
N GLY A 346 45.80 11.35 -29.77
CA GLY A 346 47.15 11.75 -30.15
C GLY A 346 47.37 13.25 -30.08
N ILE A 347 48.63 13.62 -29.86
CA ILE A 347 49.12 15.01 -29.86
C ILE A 347 50.40 15.05 -30.69
N SER A 348 50.40 15.86 -31.75
CA SER A 348 51.59 16.17 -32.55
C SER A 348 51.85 17.68 -32.55
N LEU A 349 53.09 18.07 -32.25
CA LEU A 349 53.48 19.47 -32.10
C LEU A 349 54.24 19.98 -33.32
N SER A 350 53.92 21.19 -33.75
CA SER A 350 54.58 21.91 -34.83
C SER A 350 54.74 23.39 -34.49
N THR A 351 55.29 24.16 -35.42
CA THR A 351 55.37 25.62 -35.31
C THR A 351 54.81 26.26 -36.56
N VAL A 352 54.15 27.41 -36.41
CA VAL A 352 53.70 28.24 -37.53
C VAL A 352 54.65 29.41 -37.67
N ASN A 353 55.28 29.58 -38.84
CA ASN A 353 56.15 30.71 -39.12
C ASN A 353 55.31 32.00 -39.23
N ARG A 354 55.75 33.07 -38.56
CA ARG A 354 55.06 34.39 -38.57
C ARG A 354 55.84 35.50 -39.26
N GLY A 355 57.04 35.20 -39.76
CA GLY A 355 57.96 36.19 -40.33
C GLY A 355 58.89 36.79 -39.27
N GLY A 356 59.98 37.44 -39.69
CA GLY A 356 60.93 38.08 -38.77
C GLY A 356 61.66 37.13 -37.81
N GLY A 357 61.74 35.84 -38.12
CA GLY A 357 62.31 34.81 -37.24
C GLY A 357 61.38 34.33 -36.12
N LEU A 358 60.17 34.89 -36.02
CA LEU A 358 59.18 34.55 -34.99
C LEU A 358 58.32 33.35 -35.39
N LYS A 359 57.97 32.52 -34.40
CA LYS A 359 57.14 31.33 -34.55
C LYS A 359 56.04 31.31 -33.50
N SER A 360 54.84 30.85 -33.88
CA SER A 360 53.80 30.41 -32.94
C SER A 360 53.92 28.91 -32.69
N GLY A 361 53.63 28.46 -31.47
CA GLY A 361 53.43 27.04 -31.16
C GLY A 361 52.15 26.52 -31.79
N SER A 362 52.16 25.27 -32.24
CA SER A 362 51.00 24.60 -32.80
C SER A 362 50.89 23.18 -32.26
N ALA A 363 49.68 22.80 -31.86
CA ALA A 363 49.35 21.46 -31.39
C ALA A 363 48.16 20.94 -32.20
N LYS A 364 48.38 19.83 -32.90
CA LYS A 364 47.32 19.06 -33.55
C LYS A 364 46.91 17.95 -32.58
N VAL A 365 45.67 18.01 -32.11
CA VAL A 365 45.09 17.06 -31.16
C VAL A 365 44.03 16.23 -31.87
N THR A 366 44.14 14.91 -31.79
CA THR A 366 43.16 13.97 -32.36
C THR A 366 42.28 13.41 -31.25
N ILE A 367 40.97 13.55 -31.39
CA ILE A 367 39.95 13.02 -30.49
C ILE A 367 39.21 11.88 -31.18
N GLN A 368 39.03 10.78 -30.45
CA GLN A 368 38.24 9.63 -30.88
C GLN A 368 37.22 9.26 -29.80
N ASP A 369 36.13 8.61 -30.21
CA ASP A 369 35.18 7.99 -29.28
C ASP A 369 35.74 6.66 -28.77
N GLN A 370 35.03 6.02 -27.83
CA GLN A 370 35.44 4.74 -27.27
C GLN A 370 35.50 3.58 -28.29
N ARG A 371 34.97 3.76 -29.50
CA ARG A 371 35.01 2.79 -30.62
C ARG A 371 36.09 3.14 -31.66
N GLY A 372 36.90 4.15 -31.41
CA GLY A 372 37.97 4.61 -32.30
C GLY A 372 37.49 5.49 -33.46
N LYS A 373 36.23 5.92 -33.46
CA LYS A 373 35.69 6.82 -34.50
C LYS A 373 36.11 8.25 -34.20
N ALA A 374 36.45 9.00 -35.23
CA ALA A 374 36.71 10.44 -35.13
C ALA A 374 35.50 11.19 -34.56
N VAL A 375 35.74 12.10 -33.61
CA VAL A 375 34.70 12.93 -32.98
C VAL A 375 34.76 14.35 -33.54
N PRO A 376 33.89 14.73 -34.47
CA PRO A 376 33.78 16.12 -34.92
C PRO A 376 33.06 16.99 -33.90
N GLY A 377 33.34 18.30 -33.89
CA GLY A 377 32.63 19.26 -33.03
C GLY A 377 33.03 19.25 -31.54
N ALA A 378 33.97 18.41 -31.10
CA ALA A 378 34.52 18.48 -29.75
C ALA A 378 35.40 19.72 -29.59
N ILE A 379 35.27 20.43 -28.47
CA ILE A 379 36.10 21.57 -28.13
C ILE A 379 37.25 21.06 -27.28
N VAL A 380 38.47 21.19 -27.79
CA VAL A 380 39.70 20.82 -27.09
C VAL A 380 40.30 22.08 -26.49
N THR A 381 40.55 22.08 -25.18
CA THR A 381 41.27 23.13 -24.45
C THR A 381 42.60 22.60 -23.97
N GLY A 382 43.70 23.32 -24.22
CA GLY A 382 45.02 22.90 -23.79
C GLY A 382 45.96 24.05 -23.43
N GLN A 383 46.91 23.75 -22.57
CA GLN A 383 47.91 24.67 -22.05
C GLN A 383 49.23 24.49 -22.78
N PHE A 384 49.77 25.58 -23.33
CA PHE A 384 51.16 25.68 -23.74
C PHE A 384 52.01 26.19 -22.56
N THR A 385 53.20 25.63 -22.36
CA THR A 385 54.21 26.08 -21.38
C THR A 385 55.61 26.09 -22.00
N GLY A 386 56.51 26.94 -21.51
CA GLY A 386 57.88 27.11 -22.06
C GLY A 386 58.00 28.42 -22.84
N SER A 387 58.41 28.35 -24.12
CA SER A 387 58.46 29.53 -25.02
C SER A 387 57.11 30.23 -25.19
N PHE A 388 56.01 29.53 -24.92
CA PHE A 388 54.65 30.06 -24.90
C PHE A 388 54.01 29.68 -23.57
N ASN A 389 53.23 30.57 -22.96
CA ASN A 389 52.53 30.30 -21.70
C ASN A 389 51.09 30.81 -21.77
N GLU A 390 50.23 30.04 -22.45
CA GLU A 390 48.84 30.41 -22.70
C GLU A 390 47.94 29.18 -22.85
N VAL A 391 46.66 29.34 -22.51
CA VAL A 391 45.60 28.36 -22.76
C VAL A 391 44.98 28.68 -24.12
N VAL A 392 44.84 27.68 -24.98
CA VAL A 392 44.16 27.81 -26.28
C VAL A 392 43.05 26.77 -26.36
N SER A 393 41.99 27.08 -27.08
CA SER A 393 40.94 26.11 -27.44
C SER A 393 40.71 26.07 -28.94
N ALA A 394 40.36 24.90 -29.46
CA ALA A 394 39.92 24.73 -30.85
C ALA A 394 38.92 23.58 -30.98
N THR A 395 38.05 23.68 -31.99
CA THR A 395 37.04 22.66 -32.28
C THR A 395 37.60 21.63 -33.27
N THR A 396 37.32 20.37 -33.03
CA THR A 396 37.70 19.27 -33.93
C THR A 396 36.91 19.32 -35.25
N ASN A 397 37.59 19.13 -36.37
CA ASN A 397 36.96 19.00 -37.68
C ASN A 397 36.32 17.61 -37.92
N SER A 398 35.88 17.33 -39.15
CA SER A 398 35.29 16.04 -39.56
C SER A 398 36.19 14.82 -39.33
N SER A 399 37.50 15.01 -39.25
CA SER A 399 38.48 13.95 -38.95
C SER A 399 38.78 13.82 -37.46
N GLY A 400 38.04 14.51 -36.59
CA GLY A 400 38.27 14.49 -35.13
C GLY A 400 39.53 15.22 -34.72
N VAL A 401 39.99 16.20 -35.51
CA VAL A 401 41.25 16.89 -35.28
C VAL A 401 41.00 18.36 -34.94
N ALA A 402 41.51 18.79 -33.78
CA ALA A 402 41.60 20.19 -33.39
C ALA A 402 43.03 20.71 -33.63
N LEU A 403 43.17 21.87 -34.26
CA LEU A 403 44.45 22.55 -34.46
C LEU A 403 44.50 23.79 -33.57
N LEU A 404 45.29 23.72 -32.50
CA LEU A 404 45.49 24.80 -31.55
C LEU A 404 46.77 25.54 -31.92
N VAL A 405 46.71 26.87 -32.00
CA VAL A 405 47.86 27.71 -32.34
C VAL A 405 47.94 28.86 -31.34
N THR A 406 49.13 29.09 -30.79
CA THR A 406 49.39 30.18 -29.85
C THR A 406 49.20 31.54 -30.50
N VAL A 407 48.69 32.51 -29.74
CA VAL A 407 48.73 33.92 -30.13
C VAL A 407 50.14 34.46 -29.92
N GLY A 408 50.80 34.02 -28.83
CA GLY A 408 52.18 34.34 -28.53
C GLY A 408 53.15 33.86 -29.62
N GLN A 409 54.19 34.66 -29.83
CA GLN A 409 55.25 34.39 -30.79
C GLN A 409 56.61 34.46 -30.10
N ALA A 410 57.52 33.55 -30.44
CA ALA A 410 58.85 33.50 -29.87
C ALA A 410 59.89 33.15 -30.94
N PRO A 411 61.14 33.65 -30.82
CA PRO A 411 62.23 33.29 -31.73
C PRO A 411 62.72 31.86 -31.48
N THR A 412 62.65 31.37 -30.23
CA THR A 412 62.89 29.97 -29.86
C THR A 412 61.55 29.25 -29.65
N SER A 413 61.48 27.98 -30.03
CA SER A 413 60.22 27.22 -30.03
C SER A 413 60.33 25.92 -29.26
N THR A 414 60.74 26.02 -27.99
CA THR A 414 60.78 24.87 -27.06
C THR A 414 59.60 24.98 -26.12
N PHE A 415 58.65 24.06 -26.19
CA PHE A 415 57.41 24.16 -25.42
C PHE A 415 56.78 22.79 -25.15
N THR A 416 55.98 22.72 -24.10
CA THR A 416 55.12 21.58 -23.79
C THR A 416 53.67 21.98 -24.00
N PHE A 417 52.87 21.09 -24.58
CA PHE A 417 51.43 21.23 -24.67
C PHE A 417 50.76 20.10 -23.90
N CYS A 418 49.81 20.44 -23.04
CA CYS A 418 48.98 19.48 -22.31
C CYS A 418 47.50 19.76 -22.58
N VAL A 419 46.72 18.73 -22.85
CA VAL A 419 45.25 18.86 -22.90
C VAL A 419 44.76 19.08 -21.47
N VAL A 420 43.98 20.14 -21.28
CA VAL A 420 43.36 20.51 -19.99
C VAL A 420 41.97 19.91 -19.90
N ASP A 421 41.16 20.10 -20.96
CA ASP A 421 39.78 19.61 -21.01
C ASP A 421 39.33 19.36 -22.45
N VAL A 422 38.31 18.52 -22.61
CA VAL A 422 37.62 18.30 -23.88
C VAL A 422 36.11 18.26 -23.61
N THR A 423 35.32 19.05 -24.33
CA THR A 423 33.86 19.07 -24.18
C THR A 423 33.13 18.72 -25.48
N HIS A 424 31.99 18.05 -25.37
CA HIS A 424 31.15 17.66 -26.51
C HIS A 424 29.69 17.52 -26.05
N PRO A 425 28.68 17.86 -26.89
CA PRO A 425 27.27 17.83 -26.47
C PRO A 425 26.74 16.45 -26.09
N THR A 426 27.27 15.37 -26.66
CA THR A 426 26.73 14.00 -26.48
C THR A 426 27.74 12.98 -25.96
N LEU A 427 29.03 13.32 -25.86
CA LEU A 427 30.09 12.42 -25.43
C LEU A 427 30.78 13.03 -24.21
N GLY A 428 31.05 12.22 -23.19
CA GLY A 428 31.81 12.68 -22.03
C GLY A 428 33.31 12.46 -22.22
N TYR A 429 34.13 13.36 -21.71
CA TYR A 429 35.58 13.20 -21.78
C TYR A 429 36.08 12.22 -20.71
N ASN A 430 36.71 11.14 -21.16
CA ASN A 430 37.34 10.15 -20.30
C ASN A 430 38.87 10.31 -20.36
N ALA A 431 39.41 11.17 -19.50
CA ALA A 431 40.85 11.44 -19.46
C ALA A 431 41.70 10.20 -19.15
N ALA A 432 41.16 9.22 -18.41
CA ALA A 432 41.86 7.97 -18.12
C ALA A 432 42.06 7.09 -19.36
N ALA A 433 41.25 7.29 -20.41
CA ALA A 433 41.39 6.60 -21.69
C ALA A 433 42.36 7.30 -22.66
N ASN A 434 42.92 8.46 -22.30
CA ASN A 434 43.86 9.19 -23.15
C ASN A 434 45.08 8.33 -23.49
N ARG A 435 45.42 8.28 -24.77
CA ARG A 435 46.70 7.72 -25.23
C ARG A 435 47.85 8.71 -25.10
N LYS A 436 47.52 10.00 -25.05
CA LYS A 436 48.49 11.07 -24.83
C LYS A 436 47.83 12.25 -24.15
N THR A 437 48.40 12.70 -23.03
CA THR A 437 47.89 13.87 -22.28
C THR A 437 48.73 15.12 -22.53
N CYS A 438 50.05 14.93 -22.68
CA CYS A 438 51.00 16.00 -22.98
C CYS A 438 51.99 15.59 -24.07
N ALA A 439 52.57 16.58 -24.75
CA ALA A 439 53.69 16.42 -25.67
C ALA A 439 54.69 17.56 -25.46
N LYS A 440 55.97 17.30 -25.71
CA LYS A 440 57.05 18.29 -25.63
C LYS A 440 57.73 18.43 -27.00
N ARG A 441 58.10 19.65 -27.37
CA ARG A 441 58.85 20.01 -28.58
C ARG A 441 60.01 20.91 -28.22
#